data_AF-A0A1K2I1E8-F1
#
_entry.id   AF-A0A1K2I1E8-F1
#
_cell.length_a   1.000
_cell.length_b   1.000
_cell.length_c   1.000
_cell.angle_alpha   90.00
_cell.angle_beta   90.00
_cell.angle_gamma   90.00
#
_symmetry.space_group_name_H-M   'P 1'
#
loop_
_entity.id
_entity.type
_entity.pdbx_description
1 polymer ?
#
loop_
_entity_poly.entity_id
_entity_poly.type
_entity_poly.pdbx_seq_one_letter_code
_entity_poly.pdbx_strand_id
1 'polypeptide(L)'
;MADNAVVQARIDPEIKDKAQDVLQRMGLTLSDAIRILLTRTANEGALPMEVINSSAEYDAWFRAKVRDALEDPRPAIADADAERRMAQFKAGVLAGRRAAS
;
A
#
# COMPACT_ATOMS: atom_id res chain seq x y z
N MET A 1 -2.60 -14.55 -29.13
CA MET A 1 -3.49 -15.11 -28.08
C MET A 1 -3.10 -14.41 -26.79
N ALA A 2 -4.04 -13.97 -25.96
CA ALA A 2 -3.67 -13.39 -24.66
C ALA A 2 -3.15 -14.53 -23.77
N ASP A 3 -1.87 -14.47 -23.39
CA ASP A 3 -1.27 -15.44 -22.47
C ASP A 3 -1.83 -15.22 -21.07
N ASN A 4 -2.81 -16.06 -20.69
CA ASN A 4 -3.33 -16.08 -19.32
C ASN A 4 -2.64 -17.19 -18.53
N ALA A 5 -1.84 -16.79 -17.54
CA ALA A 5 -1.27 -17.71 -16.56
C ALA A 5 -2.26 -17.98 -15.41
N VAL A 6 -2.35 -19.23 -14.95
CA VAL A 6 -3.19 -19.64 -13.82
C VAL A 6 -2.35 -19.72 -12.55
N VAL A 7 -2.84 -19.13 -11.47
CA VAL A 7 -2.23 -19.22 -10.14
C VAL A 7 -3.05 -20.17 -9.28
N GLN A 8 -2.41 -21.21 -8.75
CA GLN A 8 -3.01 -22.17 -7.81
C GLN A 8 -2.22 -22.19 -6.51
N ALA A 9 -2.94 -22.08 -5.38
CA ALA A 9 -2.37 -22.16 -4.04
C ALA A 9 -3.29 -23.00 -3.15
N ARG A 10 -2.71 -23.81 -2.26
CA ARG A 10 -3.46 -24.55 -1.26
C ARG A 10 -3.79 -23.62 -0.10
N ILE A 11 -5.04 -23.67 0.37
CA ILE A 11 -5.54 -22.90 1.49
C ILE A 11 -6.56 -23.74 2.27
N ASP A 12 -6.68 -23.47 3.55
CA ASP A 12 -7.77 -24.02 4.36
C ASP A 12 -9.14 -23.59 3.78
N PRO A 13 -10.09 -24.53 3.63
CA PRO A 13 -11.38 -24.24 3.00
C PRO A 13 -12.21 -23.22 3.80
N GLU A 14 -12.16 -23.24 5.14
CA GLU A 14 -12.88 -22.27 5.96
C GLU A 14 -12.31 -20.87 5.80
N ILE A 15 -10.98 -20.75 5.67
CA ILE A 15 -10.32 -19.47 5.42
C ILE A 15 -10.69 -18.94 4.04
N LYS A 16 -10.73 -19.81 3.02
CA LYS A 16 -11.15 -19.43 1.67
C LYS A 16 -12.56 -18.85 1.67
N ASP A 17 -13.49 -19.50 2.36
CA ASP A 17 -14.88 -19.05 2.38
C ASP A 17 -15.05 -17.74 3.15
N LYS A 18 -14.40 -17.60 4.31
CA LYS A 18 -14.36 -16.32 5.06
C LYS A 18 -13.77 -15.17 4.23
N ALA A 19 -12.66 -15.42 3.53
CA ALA A 19 -12.02 -14.43 2.67
C ALA A 19 -12.95 -14.03 1.50
N GLN A 20 -13.66 -14.99 0.92
CA GLN A 20 -14.64 -14.73 -0.14
C GLN A 20 -15.77 -13.81 0.35
N ASP A 21 -16.34 -14.08 1.53
CA ASP A 21 -17.41 -13.24 2.09
C ASP A 21 -16.96 -11.81 2.36
N VAL A 22 -15.77 -11.62 2.92
CA VAL A 22 -15.21 -10.29 3.20
C VAL A 22 -14.99 -9.51 1.90
N LEU A 23 -14.36 -10.13 0.90
CA LEU A 23 -14.09 -9.46 -0.37
C LEU A 23 -15.38 -9.13 -1.14
N GLN A 24 -16.38 -10.01 -1.10
CA GLN A 24 -17.67 -9.74 -1.74
C GLN A 24 -18.39 -8.54 -1.13
N ARG A 25 -18.31 -8.35 0.20
CA ARG A 25 -18.86 -7.14 0.86
C ARG A 25 -18.18 -5.86 0.39
N MET A 26 -16.95 -5.96 -0.11
CA MET A 26 -16.19 -4.85 -0.70
C MET A 26 -16.38 -4.73 -2.23
N GLY A 27 -17.22 -5.58 -2.83
CA GLY A 27 -17.44 -5.61 -4.29
C GLY A 27 -16.31 -6.23 -5.10
N LEU A 28 -15.45 -7.05 -4.46
CA LEU A 28 -14.30 -7.70 -5.09
C LEU A 28 -14.46 -9.22 -5.09
N THR A 29 -13.96 -9.87 -6.14
CA THR A 29 -13.79 -11.33 -6.12
C THR A 29 -12.42 -11.71 -5.57
N LEU A 30 -12.26 -12.96 -5.13
CA LEU A 30 -10.96 -13.48 -4.71
C LEU A 30 -9.92 -13.37 -5.84
N SER A 31 -10.33 -13.60 -7.08
CA SER A 31 -9.45 -13.47 -8.24
C SER A 31 -9.01 -12.02 -8.48
N ASP A 32 -9.86 -11.03 -8.21
CA ASP A 32 -9.48 -9.62 -8.35
C ASP A 32 -8.46 -9.21 -7.30
N ALA A 33 -8.67 -9.63 -6.06
CA ALA A 33 -7.71 -9.40 -4.98
C ALA A 33 -6.33 -10.02 -5.29
N ILE A 34 -6.30 -11.27 -5.78
CA ILE A 34 -5.05 -11.95 -6.16
C ILE A 34 -4.36 -11.24 -7.34
N ARG A 35 -5.12 -10.81 -8.37
CA ARG A 35 -4.56 -10.05 -9.50
C ARG A 35 -3.94 -8.74 -9.04
N ILE A 36 -4.66 -7.96 -8.23
CA ILE A 36 -4.16 -6.69 -7.69
C ILE A 36 -2.87 -6.91 -6.90
N LEU A 37 -2.85 -7.90 -6.00
CA LEU A 37 -1.69 -8.25 -5.21
C LEU A 37 -0.48 -8.59 -6.09
N LEU A 38 -0.63 -9.53 -7.02
CA LEU A 38 0.47 -10.01 -7.85
C LEU A 38 0.95 -8.95 -8.84
N THR A 39 0.05 -8.17 -9.44
CA THR A 39 0.41 -7.06 -10.33
C THR A 39 1.18 -5.99 -9.56
N ARG A 40 0.75 -5.65 -8.34
CA ARG A 40 1.45 -4.67 -7.51
C ARG A 40 2.84 -5.16 -7.11
N THR A 41 2.95 -6.40 -6.66
CA THR A 41 4.24 -7.00 -6.31
C THR A 41 5.19 -7.09 -7.49
N ALA A 42 4.70 -7.46 -8.68
CA ALA A 42 5.52 -7.52 -9.88
C ALA A 42 6.05 -6.14 -10.30
N ASN A 43 5.25 -5.08 -10.15
CA ASN A 43 5.61 -3.73 -10.56
C ASN A 43 6.45 -2.98 -9.53
N GLU A 44 6.20 -3.21 -8.23
CA GLU A 44 6.85 -2.50 -7.13
C GLU A 44 8.06 -3.26 -6.56
N GLY A 45 8.22 -4.55 -6.89
CA GLY A 45 9.31 -5.39 -6.39
C GLY A 45 9.22 -5.73 -4.89
N ALA A 46 8.09 -5.41 -4.25
CA ALA A 46 7.84 -5.67 -2.84
C ALA A 46 6.40 -6.16 -2.64
N LEU A 47 6.17 -6.99 -1.62
CA LEU A 47 4.82 -7.27 -1.17
C LEU A 47 4.21 -5.98 -0.58
N PRO A 48 2.90 -5.72 -0.78
CA PRO A 48 2.27 -4.53 -0.20
C PRO A 48 2.41 -4.58 1.33
N MET A 49 2.90 -3.51 1.94
CA MET A 49 3.19 -3.47 3.40
C MET A 49 1.97 -3.82 4.28
N GLU A 50 0.77 -3.58 3.77
CA GLU A 50 -0.52 -3.93 4.38
C GLU A 50 -0.74 -5.45 4.54
N VAL A 51 -0.04 -6.26 3.73
CA VAL A 51 -0.09 -7.73 3.74
C VAL A 51 1.02 -8.33 4.62
N ILE A 52 2.16 -7.63 4.76
CA ILE A 52 3.34 -8.14 5.48
C ILE A 52 3.28 -7.83 6.98
N ASN A 53 2.74 -6.66 7.36
CA ASN A 53 2.79 -6.25 8.74
C ASN A 53 1.59 -6.82 9.50
N SER A 54 1.88 -7.60 10.54
CA SER A 54 0.91 -7.84 11.61
C SER A 54 0.43 -6.47 12.09
N SER A 55 -0.88 -6.28 12.33
CA SER A 55 -1.44 -4.99 12.81
C SER A 55 -0.60 -4.38 13.94
N ALA A 56 -0.06 -5.22 14.82
CA ALA A 56 0.81 -4.81 15.93
C ALA A 56 2.15 -4.17 15.51
N GLU A 57 2.82 -4.67 14.46
CA GLU A 57 4.09 -4.11 13.98
C GLU A 57 3.86 -2.78 13.26
N TYR A 58 2.81 -2.71 12.46
CA TYR A 58 2.37 -1.45 11.84
C TYR A 58 1.99 -0.42 12.91
N ASP A 59 1.23 -0.82 13.92
CA ASP A 59 0.84 0.04 15.03
C ASP A 59 2.05 0.51 15.83
N ALA A 60 3.03 -0.37 16.08
CA ALA A 60 4.26 -0.01 16.78
C ALA A 60 5.09 1.00 15.97
N TRP A 61 5.26 0.75 14.68
CA TRP A 61 5.94 1.69 13.78
C TRP A 61 5.21 3.03 13.70
N PHE A 62 3.88 3.03 13.55
CA PHE A 62 3.06 4.24 13.47
C PHE A 62 3.17 5.06 14.76
N ARG A 63 3.05 4.40 15.93
CA ARG A 63 3.21 5.06 17.24
C ARG A 63 4.61 5.62 17.42
N ALA A 64 5.65 4.94 16.95
CA ALA A 64 7.01 5.46 16.98
C ALA A 64 7.14 6.73 16.12
N LYS A 65 6.59 6.72 14.89
CA LYS A 65 6.62 7.89 14.01
C LYS A 65 5.82 9.08 14.54
N VAL A 66 4.68 8.83 15.18
CA VAL A 66 3.91 9.88 15.87
C VAL A 66 4.71 10.48 17.02
N ARG A 67 5.39 9.64 17.82
CA ARG A 67 6.25 10.11 18.91
C ARG A 67 7.41 10.95 18.39
N ASP A 68 8.13 10.47 17.38
CA ASP A 68 9.21 11.21 16.72
C ASP A 68 8.75 12.61 16.29
N ALA A 69 7.53 12.71 15.76
CA ALA A 69 6.96 14.00 15.32
C ALA A 69 6.57 14.92 16.48
N LEU A 70 6.10 14.37 17.61
CA LEU A 70 5.77 15.16 18.81
C LEU A 70 7.02 15.64 19.55
N GLU A 71 8.10 14.86 19.50
CA GLU A 71 9.39 15.16 20.13
C GLU A 71 10.30 16.02 19.24
N ASP A 72 9.89 16.29 17.99
CA ASP A 72 10.66 17.07 17.04
C ASP A 72 10.84 18.52 17.54
N PRO A 73 12.09 18.96 17.82
CA PRO A 73 12.35 20.30 18.33
C PRO A 73 12.23 21.39 17.24
N ARG A 74 12.01 21.01 15.98
CA ARG A 74 11.86 21.97 14.89
C ARG A 74 10.57 22.77 15.06
N PRO A 75 10.60 24.07 14.77
CA PRO A 75 9.41 24.90 14.87
C PRO A 75 8.36 24.42 13.87
N ALA A 76 7.09 24.42 14.31
CA ALA A 76 5.96 24.19 13.43
C ALA A 76 6.01 25.18 12.25
N ILE A 77 5.75 24.66 11.05
CA ILE A 77 5.64 25.49 9.85
C ILE A 77 4.18 25.88 9.64
N ALA A 78 3.95 27.05 9.05
CA ALA A 78 2.61 27.47 8.66
C ALA A 78 2.06 26.52 7.59
N ASP A 79 0.74 26.30 7.60
CA ASP A 79 0.08 25.37 6.68
C ASP A 79 0.36 25.71 5.21
N ALA A 80 0.29 26.99 4.85
CA ALA A 80 0.65 27.48 3.51
C ALA A 80 2.10 27.15 3.11
N ASP A 81 3.05 27.09 4.05
CA ASP A 81 4.43 26.68 3.77
C ASP A 81 4.55 25.17 3.62
N ALA A 82 3.80 24.39 4.40
CA ALA A 82 3.72 22.94 4.27
C ALA A 82 3.14 22.55 2.90
N GLU A 83 2.04 23.16 2.49
CA GLU A 83 1.40 22.97 1.19
C GLU A 83 2.35 23.30 0.04
N ARG A 84 3.05 24.45 0.12
CA ARG A 84 4.05 24.83 -0.89
C ARG A 84 5.15 23.79 -1.03
N ARG A 85 5.69 23.28 0.09
CA ARG A 85 6.73 22.24 0.09
C ARG A 85 6.21 20.91 -0.47
N MET A 86 5.00 20.50 -0.09
CA MET A 86 4.37 19.29 -0.60
C MET A 86 4.09 19.37 -2.11
N ALA A 87 3.61 20.52 -2.59
CA ALA A 87 3.36 20.75 -4.01
C ALA A 87 4.66 20.67 -4.84
N GLN A 88 5.75 21.27 -4.34
CA GLN A 88 7.08 21.18 -4.96
C GLN A 88 7.60 19.74 -5.02
N PHE A 89 7.49 19.01 -3.91
CA PHE A 89 7.89 17.61 -3.85
C PHE A 89 7.08 16.75 -4.83
N LYS A 90 5.74 16.91 -4.85
CA LYS A 90 4.84 16.19 -5.75
C LYS A 90 5.16 16.47 -7.22
N ALA A 91 5.44 17.73 -7.56
CA ALA A 91 5.83 18.11 -8.92
C ALA A 91 7.15 17.43 -9.35
N GLY A 92 8.14 17.37 -8.46
CA GLY A 92 9.41 16.69 -8.71
C GLY A 92 9.26 15.18 -8.95
N VAL A 93 8.44 14.50 -8.14
CA VAL A 93 8.15 13.07 -8.31
C VAL A 93 7.45 12.79 -9.64
N LEU A 94 6.48 13.63 -10.03
CA LEU A 94 5.75 13.49 -11.29
C LEU A 94 6.64 13.75 -12.51
N ALA A 95 7.55 14.72 -12.42
CA ALA A 95 8.54 14.99 -13.47
C ALA A 95 9.52 13.81 -13.64
N GLY A 96 9.99 13.22 -12.55
CA GLY A 96 10.86 12.04 -12.58
C GLY A 96 10.21 10.82 -13.24
N ARG A 97 8.92 10.56 -12.98
CA ARG A 97 8.19 9.45 -13.63
C ARG A 97 8.02 9.63 -15.13
N ARG A 98 7.83 10.87 -15.59
CA ARG A 98 7.73 11.18 -17.03
C ARG A 98 9.06 11.07 -17.77
N ALA A 99 10.19 11.27 -17.08
CA ALA A 99 11.52 11.11 -17.67
C ALA A 99 11.99 9.65 -17.73
N ALA A 100 11.36 8.75 -16.96
CA ALA A 100 11.66 7.32 -16.91
C ALA A 100 10.71 6.46 -17.78
N SER A 101 9.81 7.10 -18.54
CA SER A 101 8.91 6.47 -19.52
C SER A 101 9.34 6.87 -20.94
#